data_AF-A0A5B7TUM7-F1
#
_entry.id   AF-A0A5B7TUM7-F1
#
_cell.length_a   1.000
_cell.length_b   1.000
_cell.length_c   1.000
_cell.angle_alpha   90.00
_cell.angle_beta   90.00
_cell.angle_gamma   90.00
#
_symmetry.space_group_name_H-M   'P 1'
#
loop_
_entity.id
_entity.type
_entity.pdbx_description
1 polymer ?
#
loop_
_entity_poly.entity_id
_entity_poly.type
_entity_poly.pdbx_seq_one_letter_code
_entity_poly.pdbx_strand_id
1 'polypeptide(L)'
;MEDMVKYNKQHKEFRVIIAQAFPDLVQLKKEEDKKSFNELVLKILPEINKYIVGRLNSAIKNGNFSKNKYKADDFIDQLFIEIYDHIDMFENQKDFYLWLFKKTNELLEDAIEEEEFDNLFFKNIDIYTKPEWDEMEENYTVDAGGDFLLIEELDDMSYNHNDYTLNHVFIENKENKIVKRLDKELSKERIHTQIAMVLQQLPLAMSSVFELFTNYKFTAEEIAEIRNSSVTEVEKLLEDARKALQLSFFNRYAINK
;
A
#
# COMPACT_ATOMS: atom_id res chain seq x y z
N MET A 1 28.05 -10.09 32.25
CA MET A 1 28.86 -11.12 31.56
C MET A 1 28.02 -12.33 31.20
N GLU A 2 27.19 -12.87 32.10
CA GLU A 2 26.31 -14.01 31.81
C GLU A 2 25.29 -13.74 30.68
N ASP A 3 24.70 -12.53 30.61
CA ASP A 3 23.76 -12.18 29.55
C ASP A 3 24.41 -12.09 28.16
N MET A 4 25.66 -11.60 28.07
CA MET A 4 26.44 -11.56 26.82
C MET A 4 26.84 -12.96 26.35
N VAL A 5 27.08 -13.90 27.27
CA VAL A 5 27.41 -15.29 26.96
C VAL A 5 26.17 -16.06 26.52
N LYS A 6 25.00 -15.83 27.16
CA LYS A 6 23.70 -16.37 26.71
C LYS A 6 23.31 -15.86 25.33
N TYR A 7 23.43 -14.55 25.10
CA TYR A 7 23.13 -13.89 23.83
C TYR A 7 23.97 -14.47 22.67
N ASN A 8 25.30 -14.61 22.87
CA ASN A 8 26.19 -15.19 21.86
C ASN A 8 25.90 -16.68 21.57
N LYS A 9 25.37 -17.42 22.57
CA LYS A 9 25.02 -18.83 22.40
C LYS A 9 23.76 -19.01 21.55
N GLN A 10 22.70 -18.25 21.83
CA GLN A 10 21.45 -18.28 21.05
C GLN A 10 21.65 -17.85 19.59
N HIS A 11 22.42 -16.80 19.33
CA HIS A 11 22.69 -16.36 17.94
C HIS A 11 23.53 -17.36 17.14
N LYS A 12 24.46 -18.08 17.78
CA LYS A 12 25.20 -19.17 17.15
C LYS A 12 24.28 -20.36 16.85
N GLU A 13 23.39 -20.72 17.77
CA GLU A 13 22.43 -21.81 17.58
C GLU A 13 21.48 -21.53 16.40
N PHE A 14 20.98 -20.31 16.27
CA PHE A 14 20.09 -19.93 15.17
C PHE A 14 20.74 -20.02 13.79
N ARG A 15 21.96 -19.49 13.66
CA ARG A 15 22.72 -19.52 12.41
C ARG A 15 23.06 -20.95 11.98
N VAL A 16 23.29 -21.84 12.95
CA VAL A 16 23.53 -23.27 12.73
C VAL A 16 22.25 -23.97 12.26
N ILE A 17 21.10 -23.65 12.86
CA ILE A 17 19.80 -24.21 12.46
C ILE A 17 19.47 -23.89 11.01
N ILE A 18 19.62 -22.63 10.57
CA ILE A 18 19.39 -22.24 9.16
C ILE A 18 20.38 -22.94 8.24
N ALA A 19 21.66 -23.02 8.63
CA ALA A 19 22.67 -23.67 7.80
C ALA A 19 22.43 -25.17 7.62
N GLN A 20 21.87 -25.83 8.64
CA GLN A 20 21.48 -27.24 8.57
C GLN A 20 20.21 -27.47 7.74
N ALA A 21 19.23 -26.56 7.83
CA ALA A 21 17.97 -26.68 7.10
C ALA A 21 18.08 -26.32 5.60
N PHE A 22 19.05 -25.50 5.21
CA PHE A 22 19.15 -24.99 3.83
C PHE A 22 19.27 -26.09 2.75
N PRO A 23 20.16 -27.11 2.87
CA PRO A 23 20.23 -28.17 1.87
C PRO A 23 18.91 -28.94 1.74
N ASP A 24 18.25 -29.19 2.86
CA ASP A 24 16.96 -29.89 2.91
C ASP A 24 15.86 -29.06 2.25
N LEU A 25 15.82 -27.74 2.46
CA LEU A 25 14.86 -26.84 1.80
C LEU A 25 15.03 -26.86 0.28
N VAL A 26 16.26 -26.79 -0.22
CA VAL A 26 16.56 -26.87 -1.67
C VAL A 26 16.12 -28.22 -2.23
N GLN A 27 16.36 -29.32 -1.51
CA GLN A 27 15.92 -30.64 -1.94
C GLN A 27 14.39 -30.77 -1.95
N LEU A 28 13.72 -30.37 -0.89
CA LEU A 28 12.26 -30.42 -0.76
C LEU A 28 11.57 -29.59 -1.85
N LYS A 29 12.15 -28.45 -2.25
CA LYS A 29 11.62 -27.67 -3.38
C LYS A 29 11.74 -28.44 -4.71
N LYS A 30 12.89 -29.09 -4.97
CA LYS A 30 13.10 -29.90 -6.19
C LYS A 30 12.17 -31.12 -6.25
N GLU A 31 11.82 -31.68 -5.10
CA GLU A 31 10.88 -32.78 -4.96
C GLU A 31 9.41 -32.32 -5.01
N GLU A 32 9.17 -31.01 -5.12
CA GLU A 32 7.84 -30.36 -5.06
C GLU A 32 7.05 -30.69 -3.77
N ASP A 33 7.73 -31.12 -2.69
CA ASP A 33 7.10 -31.42 -1.41
C ASP A 33 6.89 -30.13 -0.60
N LYS A 34 5.86 -29.39 -1.01
CA LYS A 34 5.45 -28.13 -0.36
C LYS A 34 5.11 -28.31 1.12
N LYS A 35 4.59 -29.48 1.51
CA LYS A 35 4.15 -29.71 2.89
C LYS A 35 5.37 -29.81 3.81
N SER A 36 6.32 -30.68 3.48
CA SER A 36 7.54 -30.83 4.27
C SER A 36 8.42 -29.58 4.18
N PHE A 37 8.42 -28.86 3.05
CA PHE A 37 9.07 -27.57 2.94
C PHE A 37 8.53 -26.57 3.97
N ASN A 38 7.21 -26.37 4.02
CA ASN A 38 6.58 -25.43 4.93
C ASN A 38 6.82 -25.82 6.41
N GLU A 39 6.75 -27.11 6.73
CA GLU A 39 7.07 -27.60 8.08
C GLU A 39 8.52 -27.32 8.49
N LEU A 40 9.46 -27.36 7.54
CA LEU A 40 10.87 -27.05 7.79
C LEU A 40 11.10 -25.54 7.93
N VAL A 41 10.43 -24.72 7.10
CA VAL A 41 10.48 -23.25 7.21
C VAL A 41 9.94 -22.80 8.59
N LEU A 42 8.83 -23.37 9.07
CA LEU A 42 8.28 -23.08 10.40
C LEU A 42 9.30 -23.30 11.54
N LYS A 43 10.24 -24.22 11.39
CA LYS A 43 11.28 -24.50 12.41
C LYS A 43 12.40 -23.47 12.41
N ILE A 44 12.65 -22.80 11.29
CA ILE A 44 13.75 -21.83 11.14
C ILE A 44 13.30 -20.37 11.25
N LEU A 45 12.00 -20.09 11.22
CA LEU A 45 11.46 -18.73 11.38
C LEU A 45 11.22 -18.20 12.82
N PRO A 46 11.31 -18.95 13.94
CA PRO A 46 10.99 -18.38 15.26
C PRO A 46 11.80 -17.15 15.65
N GLU A 47 13.10 -17.10 15.33
CA GLU A 47 13.93 -15.92 15.63
C GLU A 47 13.66 -14.76 14.65
N ILE A 48 13.28 -15.05 13.41
CA ILE A 48 12.86 -14.02 12.45
C ILE A 48 11.52 -13.41 12.91
N ASN A 49 10.60 -14.22 13.41
CA ASN A 49 9.35 -13.73 13.97
C ASN A 49 9.60 -12.80 15.18
N LYS A 50 10.50 -13.18 16.09
CA LYS A 50 10.91 -12.29 17.20
C LYS A 50 11.48 -10.97 16.70
N TYR A 51 12.28 -11.00 15.63
CA TYR A 51 12.84 -9.82 15.00
C TYR A 51 11.74 -8.91 14.40
N ILE A 52 10.81 -9.48 13.63
CA ILE A 52 9.66 -8.77 13.04
C ILE A 52 8.82 -8.10 14.14
N VAL A 53 8.46 -8.85 15.19
CA VAL A 53 7.70 -8.33 16.34
C VAL A 53 8.45 -7.17 17.01
N GLY A 54 9.78 -7.27 17.16
CA GLY A 54 10.60 -6.19 17.71
C GLY A 54 10.56 -4.92 16.85
N ARG A 55 10.68 -5.07 15.54
CA ARG A 55 10.64 -3.95 14.57
C ARG A 55 9.27 -3.29 14.52
N LEU A 56 8.20 -4.07 14.42
CA LEU A 56 6.81 -3.57 14.45
C LEU A 56 6.52 -2.80 15.74
N ASN A 57 6.89 -3.33 16.90
CA ASN A 57 6.72 -2.63 18.17
C ASN A 57 7.49 -1.31 18.24
N SER A 58 8.66 -1.25 17.60
CA SER A 58 9.46 -0.03 17.55
C SER A 58 8.81 1.01 16.63
N ALA A 59 8.32 0.60 15.46
CA ALA A 59 7.60 1.45 14.53
C ALA A 59 6.28 1.99 15.13
N ILE A 60 5.51 1.15 15.85
CA ILE A 60 4.31 1.57 16.59
C ILE A 60 4.67 2.61 17.66
N LYS A 61 5.74 2.39 18.44
CA LYS A 61 6.19 3.35 19.46
C LYS A 61 6.64 4.68 18.87
N ASN A 62 7.21 4.66 17.68
CA ASN A 62 7.66 5.85 16.97
C ASN A 62 6.51 6.61 16.27
N GLY A 63 5.30 6.04 16.27
CA GLY A 63 4.12 6.67 15.65
C GLY A 63 3.96 6.38 14.15
N ASN A 64 4.81 5.51 13.59
CA ASN A 64 4.76 5.15 12.17
C ASN A 64 3.60 4.20 11.85
N PHE A 65 3.11 3.45 12.84
CA PHE A 65 1.98 2.53 12.68
C PHE A 65 0.88 2.76 13.70
N SER A 66 -0.37 2.66 13.25
CA SER A 66 -1.50 2.51 14.16
C SER A 66 -1.48 1.11 14.81
N LYS A 67 -1.86 1.06 16.09
CA LYS A 67 -1.80 -0.17 16.88
C LYS A 67 -2.71 -1.24 16.25
N ASN A 68 -2.14 -2.43 16.00
CA ASN A 68 -2.80 -3.60 15.39
C ASN A 68 -3.11 -3.52 13.89
N LYS A 69 -2.62 -2.51 13.14
CA LYS A 69 -2.80 -2.47 11.68
C LYS A 69 -2.08 -3.63 10.97
N TYR A 70 -0.87 -3.91 11.42
CA TYR A 70 -0.04 -5.01 10.91
C TYR A 70 0.13 -6.12 11.93
N LYS A 71 0.14 -7.37 11.47
CA LYS A 71 0.50 -8.54 12.29
C LYS A 71 1.82 -9.10 11.80
N ALA A 72 2.61 -9.62 12.75
CA ALA A 72 3.86 -10.30 12.41
C ALA A 72 3.62 -11.50 11.47
N ASP A 73 2.49 -12.17 11.62
CA ASP A 73 2.09 -13.29 10.77
C ASP A 73 1.97 -12.90 9.30
N ASP A 74 1.54 -11.68 8.96
CA ASP A 74 1.41 -11.21 7.57
C ASP A 74 2.78 -11.15 6.87
N PHE A 75 3.81 -10.66 7.58
CA PHE A 75 5.19 -10.63 7.07
C PHE A 75 5.82 -12.03 7.01
N ILE A 76 5.46 -12.90 7.95
CA ILE A 76 5.91 -14.29 7.96
C ILE A 76 5.33 -15.02 6.74
N ASP A 77 4.04 -14.88 6.47
CA ASP A 77 3.37 -15.48 5.32
C ASP A 77 3.98 -15.02 4.00
N GLN A 78 4.27 -13.72 3.86
CA GLN A 78 4.99 -13.22 2.68
C GLN A 78 6.41 -13.81 2.60
N LEU A 79 7.13 -13.90 3.71
CA LEU A 79 8.46 -14.50 3.74
C LEU A 79 8.44 -15.99 3.35
N PHE A 80 7.38 -16.74 3.64
CA PHE A 80 7.21 -18.12 3.16
C PHE A 80 7.23 -18.20 1.63
N ILE A 81 6.48 -17.31 0.97
CA ILE A 81 6.38 -17.23 -0.48
C ILE A 81 7.76 -16.91 -1.06
N GLU A 82 8.40 -15.86 -0.54
CA GLU A 82 9.72 -15.40 -0.97
C GLU A 82 10.79 -16.49 -0.82
N ILE A 83 10.80 -17.20 0.32
CA ILE A 83 11.74 -18.30 0.54
C ILE A 83 11.49 -19.38 -0.51
N TYR A 84 10.24 -19.81 -0.71
CA TYR A 84 9.93 -20.85 -1.69
C TYR A 84 10.39 -20.43 -3.09
N ASP A 85 10.11 -19.21 -3.53
CA ASP A 85 10.41 -18.76 -4.88
C ASP A 85 11.92 -18.62 -5.13
N HIS A 86 12.68 -18.16 -4.13
CA HIS A 86 14.08 -17.77 -4.30
C HIS A 86 15.12 -18.74 -3.73
N ILE A 87 14.75 -19.78 -2.96
CA ILE A 87 15.71 -20.67 -2.28
C ILE A 87 16.77 -21.30 -3.20
N ASP A 88 16.42 -21.57 -4.47
CA ASP A 88 17.34 -22.19 -5.44
C ASP A 88 18.41 -21.25 -5.97
N MET A 89 18.27 -19.94 -5.72
CA MET A 89 19.21 -18.92 -6.20
C MET A 89 20.48 -18.85 -5.34
N PHE A 90 20.49 -19.48 -4.16
CA PHE A 90 21.61 -19.41 -3.23
C PHE A 90 22.55 -20.59 -3.41
N GLU A 91 23.84 -20.30 -3.56
CA GLU A 91 24.88 -21.35 -3.65
C GLU A 91 25.32 -21.84 -2.26
N ASN A 92 25.12 -21.03 -1.22
CA ASN A 92 25.55 -21.36 0.12
C ASN A 92 24.60 -20.85 1.22
N GLN A 93 24.70 -21.52 2.37
CA GLN A 93 23.88 -21.32 3.57
C GLN A 93 24.03 -19.92 4.17
N LYS A 94 25.21 -19.32 4.06
CA LYS A 94 25.51 -18.00 4.63
C LYS A 94 24.76 -16.92 3.85
N ASP A 95 24.73 -17.04 2.52
CA ASP A 95 24.04 -16.09 1.65
C ASP A 95 22.54 -16.18 1.85
N PHE A 96 21.98 -17.40 1.95
CA PHE A 96 20.58 -17.59 2.32
C PHE A 96 20.25 -16.97 3.68
N TYR A 97 21.08 -17.22 4.70
CA TYR A 97 20.92 -16.63 6.03
C TYR A 97 20.90 -15.10 6.00
N LEU A 98 21.81 -14.47 5.25
CA LEU A 98 21.87 -13.01 5.13
C LEU A 98 20.67 -12.47 4.34
N TRP A 99 20.28 -13.17 3.29
CA TRP A 99 19.15 -12.81 2.44
C TRP A 99 17.83 -12.84 3.22
N LEU A 100 17.61 -13.80 4.12
CA LEU A 100 16.41 -13.85 4.97
C LEU A 100 16.20 -12.55 5.75
N PHE A 101 17.25 -12.05 6.41
CA PHE A 101 17.18 -10.78 7.15
C PHE A 101 17.06 -9.58 6.22
N LYS A 102 17.75 -9.60 5.08
CA LYS A 102 17.63 -8.53 4.07
C LYS A 102 16.20 -8.42 3.56
N LYS A 103 15.60 -9.52 3.11
CA LYS A 103 14.22 -9.55 2.62
C LYS A 103 13.22 -9.20 3.72
N THR A 104 13.44 -9.67 4.96
CA THR A 104 12.60 -9.27 6.10
C THR A 104 12.64 -7.76 6.33
N ASN A 105 13.82 -7.14 6.21
CA ASN A 105 13.95 -5.68 6.33
C ASN A 105 13.26 -4.95 5.19
N GLU A 106 13.46 -5.40 3.94
CA GLU A 106 12.78 -4.83 2.77
C GLU A 106 11.25 -4.84 2.97
N LEU A 107 10.66 -5.99 3.34
CA LEU A 107 9.22 -6.09 3.60
C LEU A 107 8.74 -5.14 4.70
N LEU A 108 9.52 -4.98 5.78
CA LEU A 108 9.19 -4.08 6.87
C LEU A 108 9.35 -2.61 6.49
N GLU A 109 10.40 -2.27 5.73
CA GLU A 109 10.68 -0.92 5.26
C GLU A 109 9.64 -0.49 4.23
N ASP A 110 9.29 -1.34 3.28
CA ASP A 110 8.24 -1.09 2.30
C ASP A 110 6.89 -0.76 2.97
N ALA A 111 6.55 -1.50 4.03
CA ALA A 111 5.33 -1.26 4.82
C ALA A 111 5.43 0.02 5.67
N ILE A 112 6.60 0.34 6.23
CA ILE A 112 6.80 1.60 6.98
C ILE A 112 6.73 2.79 6.03
N GLU A 113 7.39 2.73 4.87
CA GLU A 113 7.41 3.80 3.88
C GLU A 113 6.01 4.04 3.31
N GLU A 114 5.24 2.98 3.04
CA GLU A 114 3.82 3.11 2.66
C GLU A 114 3.03 3.83 3.73
N GLU A 115 3.21 3.49 5.01
CA GLU A 115 2.48 4.14 6.10
C GLU A 115 2.96 5.56 6.41
N GLU A 116 4.24 5.85 6.25
CA GLU A 116 4.77 7.21 6.38
C GLU A 116 4.28 8.08 5.24
N PHE A 117 4.25 7.54 4.02
CA PHE A 117 3.64 8.17 2.87
C PHE A 117 2.15 8.42 3.13
N ASP A 118 1.38 7.40 3.51
CA ASP A 118 -0.03 7.50 3.86
C ASP A 118 -0.25 8.54 4.96
N ASN A 119 0.54 8.53 6.04
CA ASN A 119 0.38 9.48 7.14
C ASN A 119 0.72 10.92 6.74
N LEU A 120 1.77 11.15 5.95
CA LEU A 120 2.15 12.50 5.51
C LEU A 120 1.17 13.02 4.46
N PHE A 121 0.76 12.16 3.55
CA PHE A 121 -0.04 12.50 2.40
C PHE A 121 -1.54 12.58 2.76
N PHE A 122 -2.07 11.59 3.49
CA PHE A 122 -3.45 11.61 3.95
C PHE A 122 -3.70 12.57 5.09
N LYS A 123 -2.74 12.88 5.98
CA LYS A 123 -2.96 13.99 6.92
C LYS A 123 -3.21 15.31 6.18
N ASN A 124 -2.55 15.56 5.06
CA ASN A 124 -2.82 16.78 4.28
C ASN A 124 -4.22 16.78 3.68
N ILE A 125 -4.73 15.63 3.22
CA ILE A 125 -6.11 15.49 2.72
C ILE A 125 -7.15 15.52 3.87
N ASP A 126 -6.80 14.99 5.05
CA ASP A 126 -7.62 14.93 6.27
C ASP A 126 -7.71 16.27 7.02
N ILE A 127 -6.70 17.14 6.88
CA ILE A 127 -6.68 18.47 7.54
C ILE A 127 -7.80 19.36 6.98
N TYR A 128 -8.20 19.17 5.72
CA TYR A 128 -9.29 19.93 5.13
C TYR A 128 -10.63 19.51 5.73
N THR A 129 -11.21 20.44 6.47
CA THR A 129 -12.59 20.38 6.95
C THR A 129 -13.56 20.39 5.76
N LYS A 130 -14.78 19.86 5.98
CA LYS A 130 -15.83 19.90 4.95
C LYS A 130 -16.04 21.31 4.36
N PRO A 131 -16.08 22.41 5.14
CA PRO A 131 -16.16 23.77 4.60
C PRO A 131 -15.00 24.15 3.68
N GLU A 132 -13.76 23.73 3.98
CA GLU A 132 -12.59 24.00 3.13
C GLU A 132 -12.68 23.22 1.81
N TRP A 133 -13.20 21.98 1.84
CA TRP A 133 -13.51 21.24 0.62
C TRP A 133 -14.66 21.86 -0.18
N ASP A 134 -15.69 22.37 0.50
CA ASP A 134 -16.81 23.06 -0.15
C ASP A 134 -16.31 24.36 -0.82
N GLU A 135 -15.38 25.09 -0.20
CA GLU A 135 -14.73 26.29 -0.77
C GLU A 135 -13.78 25.96 -1.93
N MET A 136 -13.09 24.81 -1.89
CA MET A 136 -12.28 24.31 -3.01
C MET A 136 -13.13 23.80 -4.19
N GLU A 137 -14.36 23.34 -3.93
CA GLU A 137 -15.31 22.95 -4.98
C GLU A 137 -15.78 24.18 -5.76
N GLU A 138 -16.00 25.30 -5.07
CA GLU A 138 -16.27 26.62 -5.67
C GLU A 138 -15.02 27.19 -6.34
N ASN A 139 -14.68 26.63 -7.50
CA ASN A 139 -13.60 27.16 -8.30
C ASN A 139 -14.07 28.45 -9.00
N TYR A 140 -13.28 29.50 -8.86
CA TYR A 140 -13.50 30.78 -9.50
C TYR A 140 -12.53 30.96 -10.67
N THR A 141 -13.03 31.50 -11.77
CA THR A 141 -12.19 32.15 -12.78
C THR A 141 -12.52 33.63 -12.84
N VAL A 142 -11.68 34.40 -13.54
CA VAL A 142 -11.88 35.83 -13.76
C VAL A 142 -12.24 36.03 -15.22
N ASP A 143 -13.38 36.65 -15.48
CA ASP A 143 -13.83 36.94 -16.84
C ASP A 143 -12.97 38.03 -17.51
N ALA A 144 -13.21 38.29 -18.80
CA ALA A 144 -12.46 39.33 -19.53
C ALA A 144 -12.68 40.76 -18.98
N GLY A 145 -13.71 40.96 -18.14
CA GLY A 145 -14.03 42.20 -17.43
C GLY A 145 -13.44 42.31 -16.03
N GLY A 146 -12.88 41.22 -15.49
CA GLY A 146 -12.35 41.18 -14.12
C GLY A 146 -13.34 40.68 -13.07
N ASP A 147 -14.53 40.23 -13.46
CA ASP A 147 -15.55 39.70 -12.55
C ASP A 147 -15.27 38.22 -12.24
N PHE A 148 -15.46 37.82 -10.97
CA PHE A 148 -15.34 36.42 -10.56
C PHE A 148 -16.54 35.62 -11.07
N LEU A 149 -16.29 34.57 -11.83
CA LEU A 149 -17.28 33.61 -12.31
C LEU A 149 -17.02 32.24 -11.69
N LEU A 150 -18.09 31.53 -11.32
CA LEU A 150 -17.97 30.13 -10.93
C LEU A 150 -17.61 29.30 -12.17
N ILE A 151 -16.65 28.39 -12.05
CA ILE A 151 -16.30 27.48 -13.16
C ILE A 151 -17.52 26.63 -13.56
N GLU A 152 -18.44 26.36 -12.63
CA GLU A 152 -19.71 25.68 -12.87
C GLU A 152 -20.67 26.47 -13.79
N GLU A 153 -20.50 27.78 -13.89
CA GLU A 153 -21.29 28.66 -14.78
C GLU A 153 -20.69 28.76 -16.19
N LEU A 154 -19.51 28.15 -16.42
CA LEU A 154 -18.87 28.07 -17.72
C LEU A 154 -19.28 26.77 -18.42
N ASP A 155 -20.19 26.90 -19.37
CA ASP A 155 -20.62 25.84 -20.30
C ASP A 155 -19.52 25.56 -21.36
N ASP A 156 -18.26 25.35 -20.94
CA ASP A 156 -17.13 25.17 -21.86
C ASP A 156 -16.81 23.70 -22.15
N MET A 157 -16.79 23.36 -23.44
CA MET A 157 -16.56 22.02 -23.99
C MET A 157 -15.11 21.52 -23.82
N SER A 158 -14.23 22.29 -23.19
CA SER A 158 -12.80 21.97 -23.02
C SER A 158 -12.43 21.33 -21.68
N TYR A 159 -13.35 21.25 -20.71
CA TYR A 159 -13.10 20.52 -19.47
C TYR A 159 -13.26 19.01 -19.72
N ASN A 160 -12.18 18.27 -19.47
CA ASN A 160 -12.08 16.84 -19.73
C ASN A 160 -13.27 16.10 -19.07
N HIS A 161 -14.19 15.58 -19.87
CA HIS A 161 -15.30 14.72 -19.41
C HIS A 161 -14.74 13.34 -19.00
N ASN A 162 -14.03 13.30 -17.87
CA ASN A 162 -13.61 12.06 -17.27
C ASN A 162 -14.80 11.47 -16.50
N ASP A 163 -15.44 10.39 -16.98
CA ASP A 163 -16.59 9.78 -16.31
C ASP A 163 -16.19 8.97 -15.06
N TYR A 164 -15.68 9.65 -14.03
CA TYR A 164 -15.35 9.03 -12.75
C TYR A 164 -16.61 8.53 -12.04
N THR A 165 -16.55 7.29 -11.54
CA THR A 165 -17.64 6.67 -10.78
C THR A 165 -17.10 6.08 -9.49
N LEU A 166 -17.96 5.86 -8.49
CA LEU A 166 -17.56 5.22 -7.24
C LEU A 166 -16.95 3.83 -7.46
N ASN A 167 -17.33 3.12 -8.53
CA ASN A 167 -16.75 1.80 -8.85
C ASN A 167 -15.28 1.87 -9.25
N HIS A 168 -14.77 3.03 -9.64
CA HIS A 168 -13.33 3.22 -9.89
C HIS A 168 -12.52 3.33 -8.58
N VAL A 169 -13.20 3.65 -7.47
CA VAL A 169 -12.61 3.91 -6.15
C VAL A 169 -12.85 2.76 -5.18
N PHE A 170 -14.07 2.21 -5.15
CA PHE A 170 -14.52 1.17 -4.22
C PHE A 170 -14.65 -0.17 -4.96
N ILE A 171 -13.62 -1.01 -4.89
CA ILE A 171 -13.53 -2.29 -5.60
C ILE A 171 -13.95 -3.47 -4.70
N GLU A 172 -13.91 -3.30 -3.37
CA GLU A 172 -14.20 -4.38 -2.42
C GLU A 172 -15.68 -4.48 -1.99
N ASN A 173 -16.18 -5.71 -1.91
CA ASN A 173 -17.54 -6.03 -1.45
C ASN A 173 -17.86 -5.60 0.00
N LYS A 174 -16.86 -5.26 0.82
CA LYS A 174 -17.05 -4.82 2.22
C LYS A 174 -17.62 -3.40 2.33
N GLU A 175 -17.54 -2.60 1.27
CA GLU A 175 -17.87 -1.16 1.27
C GLU A 175 -19.29 -0.88 0.76
N ASN A 176 -20.02 -1.94 0.39
CA ASN A 176 -21.29 -1.91 -0.33
C ASN A 176 -22.40 -1.08 0.37
N LYS A 177 -22.33 -0.92 1.71
CA LYS A 177 -23.29 -0.07 2.45
C LYS A 177 -23.02 1.42 2.29
N ILE A 178 -21.75 1.83 2.21
CA ILE A 178 -21.36 3.23 2.08
C ILE A 178 -21.49 3.65 0.62
N VAL A 179 -21.04 2.81 -0.32
CA VAL A 179 -21.23 3.05 -1.77
C VAL A 179 -22.71 3.25 -2.10
N LYS A 180 -23.60 2.37 -1.64
CA LYS A 180 -25.06 2.53 -1.83
C LYS A 180 -25.66 3.77 -1.16
N ARG A 181 -25.00 4.31 -0.14
CA ARG A 181 -25.44 5.53 0.54
C ARG A 181 -24.97 6.75 -0.24
N LEU A 182 -23.70 6.76 -0.64
CA LEU A 182 -23.11 7.81 -1.48
C LEU A 182 -23.83 7.91 -2.84
N ASP A 183 -24.12 6.78 -3.50
CA ASP A 183 -24.91 6.75 -4.74
C ASP A 183 -26.34 7.33 -4.60
N LYS A 184 -26.89 7.35 -3.37
CA LYS A 184 -28.21 7.93 -3.10
C LYS A 184 -28.15 9.39 -2.66
N GLU A 185 -27.07 9.76 -1.98
CA GLU A 185 -26.88 11.08 -1.37
C GLU A 185 -26.18 12.07 -2.30
N LEU A 186 -25.37 11.57 -3.25
CA LEU A 186 -24.56 12.38 -4.16
C LEU A 186 -25.01 12.20 -5.60
N SER A 187 -25.02 13.30 -6.35
CA SER A 187 -25.18 13.26 -7.81
C SER A 187 -23.89 12.76 -8.46
N LYS A 188 -23.98 12.32 -9.73
CA LYS A 188 -22.80 11.86 -10.48
C LYS A 188 -21.76 12.96 -10.63
N GLU A 189 -22.22 14.19 -10.81
CA GLU A 189 -21.41 15.39 -10.95
C GLU A 189 -20.61 15.64 -9.66
N ARG A 190 -21.23 15.51 -8.49
CA ARG A 190 -20.52 15.63 -7.20
C ARG A 190 -19.48 14.55 -6.97
N ILE A 191 -19.78 13.31 -7.36
CA ILE A 191 -18.81 12.20 -7.28
C ILE A 191 -17.62 12.50 -8.19
N HIS A 192 -17.88 12.94 -9.42
CA HIS A 192 -16.86 13.33 -10.38
C HIS A 192 -15.97 14.45 -9.84
N THR A 193 -16.56 15.56 -9.39
CA THR A 193 -15.83 16.73 -8.89
C THR A 193 -14.98 16.37 -7.67
N GLN A 194 -15.51 15.57 -6.73
CA GLN A 194 -14.73 15.09 -5.59
C GLN A 194 -13.50 14.29 -6.03
N ILE A 195 -13.66 13.35 -6.95
CA ILE A 195 -12.55 12.53 -7.45
C ILE A 195 -11.52 13.43 -8.14
N ALA A 196 -11.96 14.34 -9.02
CA ALA A 196 -11.07 15.26 -9.72
C ALA A 196 -10.27 16.15 -8.76
N MET A 197 -10.91 16.73 -7.74
CA MET A 197 -10.24 17.57 -6.74
C MET A 197 -9.17 16.80 -5.96
N VAL A 198 -9.49 15.58 -5.52
CA VAL A 198 -8.52 14.74 -4.80
C VAL A 198 -7.36 14.37 -5.71
N LEU A 199 -7.63 13.98 -6.96
CA LEU A 199 -6.58 13.64 -7.95
C LEU A 199 -5.62 14.80 -8.22
N GLN A 200 -6.08 16.05 -8.21
CA GLN A 200 -5.22 17.23 -8.36
C GLN A 200 -4.29 17.44 -7.16
N GLN A 201 -4.68 16.97 -5.98
CA GLN A 201 -3.87 17.02 -4.76
C GLN A 201 -2.91 15.82 -4.64
N LEU A 202 -3.13 14.74 -5.41
CA LEU A 202 -2.25 13.57 -5.43
C LEU A 202 -0.88 13.87 -6.07
N PRO A 203 0.19 13.16 -5.68
CA PRO A 203 1.43 13.21 -6.41
C PRO A 203 1.17 12.77 -7.85
N LEU A 204 1.86 13.42 -8.79
CA LEU A 204 1.69 13.19 -10.23
C LEU A 204 1.76 11.70 -10.59
N ALA A 205 2.60 10.94 -9.92
CA ALA A 205 2.73 9.50 -10.13
C ALA A 205 1.42 8.74 -9.86
N MET A 206 0.72 9.04 -8.77
CA MET A 206 -0.53 8.38 -8.38
C MET A 206 -1.71 8.84 -9.23
N SER A 207 -1.83 10.15 -9.46
CA SER A 207 -2.92 10.71 -10.27
C SER A 207 -2.89 10.17 -11.70
N SER A 208 -1.70 10.13 -12.32
CA SER A 208 -1.54 9.62 -13.68
C SER A 208 -1.76 8.10 -13.79
N VAL A 209 -1.31 7.28 -12.81
CA VAL A 209 -1.63 5.84 -12.80
C VAL A 209 -3.15 5.64 -12.71
N PHE A 210 -3.81 6.36 -11.80
CA PHE A 210 -5.25 6.27 -11.64
C PHE A 210 -5.99 6.71 -12.91
N GLU A 211 -5.57 7.80 -13.56
CA GLU A 211 -6.15 8.29 -14.81
C GLU A 211 -5.99 7.30 -15.96
N LEU A 212 -4.78 6.75 -16.15
CA LEU A 212 -4.48 5.75 -17.18
C LEU A 212 -5.31 4.47 -17.00
N PHE A 213 -5.47 4.03 -15.75
CA PHE A 213 -6.28 2.85 -15.43
C PHE A 213 -7.78 3.10 -15.64
N THR A 214 -8.28 4.28 -15.24
CA THR A 214 -9.73 4.53 -15.19
C THR A 214 -10.29 5.13 -16.46
N ASN A 215 -9.66 6.15 -17.03
CA ASN A 215 -10.16 6.85 -18.21
C ASN A 215 -9.72 6.17 -19.50
N TYR A 216 -8.47 5.71 -19.52
CA TYR A 216 -7.88 5.08 -20.71
C TYR A 216 -7.96 3.55 -20.69
N LYS A 217 -8.40 2.95 -19.58
CA LYS A 217 -8.64 1.50 -19.43
C LYS A 217 -7.39 0.63 -19.66
N PHE A 218 -6.20 1.19 -19.46
CA PHE A 218 -4.96 0.41 -19.55
C PHE A 218 -4.82 -0.56 -18.39
N THR A 219 -4.22 -1.73 -18.64
CA THR A 219 -3.87 -2.68 -17.58
C THR A 219 -2.65 -2.21 -16.79
N ALA A 220 -2.37 -2.82 -15.64
CA ALA A 220 -1.20 -2.47 -14.84
C ALA A 220 0.11 -2.71 -15.62
N GLU A 221 0.15 -3.75 -16.46
CA GLU A 221 1.28 -4.08 -17.34
C GLU A 221 1.48 -3.02 -18.42
N GLU A 222 0.40 -2.58 -19.08
CA GLU A 222 0.46 -1.54 -20.11
C GLU A 222 0.90 -0.20 -19.50
N ILE A 223 0.41 0.14 -18.31
CA ILE A 223 0.82 1.35 -17.58
C ILE A 223 2.30 1.26 -17.17
N ALA A 224 2.76 0.10 -16.73
CA ALA A 224 4.16 -0.14 -16.38
C ALA A 224 5.08 0.07 -17.60
N GLU A 225 4.65 -0.38 -18.78
CA GLU A 225 5.35 -0.14 -20.04
C GLU A 225 5.38 1.35 -20.41
N ILE A 226 4.23 2.05 -20.33
CA ILE A 226 4.13 3.49 -20.60
C ILE A 226 5.05 4.31 -19.68
N ARG A 227 5.15 3.91 -18.41
CA ARG A 227 5.90 4.62 -17.37
C ARG A 227 7.35 4.18 -17.20
N ASN A 228 7.76 3.10 -17.87
CA ASN A 228 9.05 2.47 -17.67
C ASN A 228 9.33 2.14 -16.18
N SER A 229 8.32 1.59 -15.49
CA SER A 229 8.34 1.18 -14.08
C SER A 229 7.97 -0.30 -13.94
N SER A 230 8.06 -0.89 -12.74
CA SER A 230 7.58 -2.27 -12.54
C SER A 230 6.05 -2.32 -12.44
N VAL A 231 5.46 -3.49 -12.76
CA VAL A 231 4.03 -3.74 -12.57
C VAL A 231 3.65 -3.59 -11.09
N THR A 232 4.49 -4.08 -10.19
CA THR A 232 4.29 -3.98 -8.73
C THR A 232 4.24 -2.54 -8.24
N GLU A 233 5.05 -1.64 -8.81
CA GLU A 233 5.04 -0.21 -8.48
C GLU A 233 3.74 0.46 -8.97
N VAL A 234 3.28 0.09 -10.16
CA VAL A 234 2.01 0.58 -10.71
C VAL A 234 0.82 0.12 -9.87
N GLU A 235 0.80 -1.13 -9.45
CA GLU A 235 -0.24 -1.68 -8.58
C GLU A 235 -0.29 -0.94 -7.24
N LYS A 236 0.88 -0.69 -6.62
CA LYS A 236 0.98 0.08 -5.38
C LYS A 236 0.47 1.51 -5.54
N LEU A 237 0.95 2.24 -6.55
CA LEU A 237 0.50 3.61 -6.85
C LEU A 237 -1.01 3.69 -7.10
N LEU A 238 -1.58 2.68 -7.76
CA LEU A 238 -3.01 2.59 -8.03
C LEU A 238 -3.83 2.32 -6.75
N GLU A 239 -3.33 1.46 -5.87
CA GLU A 239 -3.93 1.19 -4.56
C GLU A 239 -3.91 2.43 -3.66
N ASP A 240 -2.78 3.12 -3.58
CA ASP A 240 -2.61 4.33 -2.78
C ASP A 240 -3.52 5.46 -3.26
N ALA A 241 -3.65 5.63 -4.59
CA ALA A 241 -4.60 6.57 -5.18
C ALA A 241 -6.05 6.26 -4.78
N ARG A 242 -6.44 4.97 -4.76
CA ARG A 242 -7.79 4.55 -4.31
C ARG A 242 -7.98 4.81 -2.83
N LYS A 243 -7.03 4.46 -1.97
CA LYS A 243 -7.07 4.73 -0.52
C LYS A 243 -7.29 6.23 -0.25
N ALA A 244 -6.59 7.10 -0.98
CA ALA A 244 -6.75 8.55 -0.89
C ALA A 244 -8.19 9.00 -1.16
N LEU A 245 -8.75 8.50 -2.26
CA LEU A 245 -10.09 8.83 -2.71
C LEU A 245 -11.13 8.30 -1.72
N GLN A 246 -11.01 7.05 -1.28
CA GLN A 246 -11.90 6.45 -0.27
C GLN A 246 -11.93 7.26 1.02
N LEU A 247 -10.76 7.61 1.54
CA LEU A 247 -10.63 8.40 2.77
C LEU A 247 -11.27 9.78 2.63
N SER A 248 -11.04 10.44 1.50
CA SER A 248 -11.67 11.73 1.21
C SER A 248 -13.21 11.65 1.23
N PHE A 249 -13.79 10.61 0.62
CA PHE A 249 -15.24 10.36 0.71
C PHE A 249 -15.70 10.05 2.14
N PHE A 250 -14.94 9.26 2.91
CA PHE A 250 -15.28 8.96 4.30
C PHE A 250 -15.25 10.21 5.18
N ASN A 251 -14.25 11.07 5.04
CA ASN A 251 -14.16 12.26 5.87
C ASN A 251 -15.25 13.28 5.54
N ARG A 252 -15.47 13.52 4.25
CA ARG A 252 -16.43 14.53 3.78
C ARG A 252 -17.88 14.11 4.05
N TYR A 253 -18.18 12.81 3.96
CA TYR A 253 -19.57 12.33 3.99
C TYR A 253 -19.87 11.31 5.09
N ALA A 254 -18.90 10.57 5.63
CA ALA A 254 -19.14 9.53 6.64
C ALA A 254 -18.99 10.00 8.10
N ILE A 255 -18.32 11.12 8.38
CA ILE A 255 -18.08 11.60 9.77
C ILE A 255 -19.33 12.23 10.44
N ASN A 256 -20.36 12.60 9.69
CA ASN A 256 -21.60 13.10 10.30
C ASN A 256 -22.57 11.97 10.69
N LYS A 257 -22.27 11.31 11.82
CA LYS A 257 -23.27 10.75 12.74
C LYS A 257 -22.81 10.82 14.18
#